data_AF-A0A419DFZ1-F1
#
_entry.id   AF-A0A419DFZ1-F1
#
_cell.length_a   1.000
_cell.length_b   1.000
_cell.length_c   1.000
_cell.angle_alpha   90.00
_cell.angle_beta   90.00
_cell.angle_gamma   90.00
#
_symmetry.space_group_name_H-M   'P 1'
#
loop_
_entity.id
_entity.type
_entity.pdbx_description
1 polymer ?
#
loop_
_entity_poly.entity_id
_entity_poly.type
_entity_poly.pdbx_seq_one_letter_code
_entity_poly.pdbx_strand_id
1 'polypeptide(L)' 'MYNVTNMLEGKCPQCGQCYYGLALANPRYQTCDKCGAGLEIKDGDKIIKGFSPFSADNISIKAKPKTPREDKTKDS' A
#
# COMPACT_ATOMS: atom_id res chain seq x y z
N MET A 1 -3.04 -21.19 17.13
CA MET A 1 -1.64 -21.45 17.50
C MET A 1 -0.77 -20.74 16.48
N TYR A 2 -0.16 -19.62 16.82
CA TYR A 2 0.84 -18.98 15.96
C TYR A 2 2.19 -19.55 16.37
N ASN A 3 2.85 -20.26 15.44
CA ASN A 3 4.20 -20.78 15.66
C ASN A 3 5.18 -19.59 15.51
N VAL A 4 5.54 -18.96 16.63
CA VAL A 4 6.38 -17.76 16.69
C VAL A 4 7.87 -18.12 16.68
N THR A 5 8.34 -18.89 15.70
CA THR A 5 9.77 -19.28 15.63
C THR A 5 10.46 -18.97 14.31
N ASN A 6 9.75 -18.60 13.25
CA ASN A 6 10.39 -18.19 12.01
C ASN A 6 10.49 -16.67 11.90
N MET A 7 11.71 -16.19 11.74
CA MET A 7 12.00 -14.80 11.39
C MET A 7 11.36 -14.49 10.03
N LEU A 8 10.43 -13.55 10.02
CA LEU A 8 9.79 -13.11 8.78
C LEU A 8 10.83 -12.49 7.84
N GLU A 9 10.75 -12.85 6.56
CA GLU A 9 11.59 -12.28 5.50
C GLU A 9 10.67 -11.66 4.44
N GLY A 10 10.83 -10.36 4.19
CA GLY A 10 10.11 -9.62 3.17
C GLY A 10 11.02 -9.30 1.98
N LYS A 11 10.58 -9.57 0.75
CA LYS A 11 11.29 -9.14 -0.46
C LYS A 11 10.44 -8.19 -1.29
N CYS A 12 11.04 -7.08 -1.69
CA CYS A 12 10.42 -6.14 -2.63
C CYS A 12 10.42 -6.73 -4.05
N PRO A 13 9.25 -6.98 -4.68
CA PRO A 13 9.21 -7.56 -6.03
C PRO A 13 9.67 -6.59 -7.12
N GLN A 14 9.62 -5.28 -6.86
CA GLN A 14 10.01 -4.23 -7.81
C GLN A 14 11.50 -3.89 -7.76
N CYS A 15 12.06 -3.86 -6.56
CA CYS A 15 13.37 -3.28 -6.29
C CYS A 15 14.38 -4.29 -5.73
N GLY A 16 13.92 -5.49 -5.36
CA GLY A 16 14.77 -6.57 -4.84
C GLY A 16 15.29 -6.38 -3.41
N GLN A 17 14.96 -5.27 -2.73
CA GLN A 17 15.33 -5.06 -1.33
C GLN A 17 14.74 -6.13 -0.42
N CYS A 18 15.53 -6.56 0.56
CA CYS A 18 15.13 -7.54 1.56
C CYS A 18 14.97 -6.88 2.93
N TYR A 19 13.94 -7.31 3.63
CA TYR A 19 13.53 -6.85 4.95
C TYR A 19 13.40 -8.06 5.86
N TYR A 20 13.74 -7.91 7.13
CA TYR A 20 13.75 -9.03 8.04
C TYR A 20 13.21 -8.64 9.41
N GLY A 21 12.58 -9.61 10.06
CA GLY A 21 12.18 -9.51 11.46
C GLY A 21 10.69 -9.37 11.68
N LEU A 22 10.29 -9.48 12.94
CA LEU A 22 8.90 -9.54 13.37
C LEU A 22 8.13 -8.23 13.10
N ALA A 23 8.81 -7.12 12.82
CA ALA A 23 8.16 -5.88 12.41
C ALA A 23 7.27 -6.08 11.17
N LEU A 24 7.62 -7.01 10.28
CA LEU A 24 6.82 -7.40 9.11
C LEU A 24 5.44 -7.98 9.45
N ALA A 25 5.19 -8.36 10.70
CA ALA A 25 3.84 -8.76 11.15
C ALA A 25 2.88 -7.56 11.22
N ASN A 26 3.39 -6.33 11.30
CA ASN A 26 2.57 -5.13 11.31
C ASN A 26 2.46 -4.56 9.88
N PRO A 27 1.23 -4.34 9.36
CA PRO A 27 1.00 -3.85 7.99
C PRO A 27 1.79 -2.60 7.60
N ARG A 28 2.12 -1.73 8.56
CA ARG A 28 2.90 -0.51 8.32
C ARG A 28 4.32 -0.77 7.82
N TYR A 29 4.91 -1.91 8.17
CA TYR A 29 6.26 -2.30 7.76
C TYR A 29 6.25 -3.31 6.61
N GLN A 30 5.08 -3.61 6.04
CA GLN A 30 4.94 -4.53 4.91
C GLN A 30 5.07 -3.84 3.54
N THR A 31 5.47 -2.58 3.55
CA THR A 31 5.64 -1.75 2.36
C THR A 31 7.12 -1.40 2.19
N CYS A 32 7.61 -1.45 0.96
CA CYS A 32 8.96 -1.03 0.62
C CYS A 32 9.12 0.49 0.80
N ASP A 33 10.11 0.90 1.58
CA ASP A 33 10.48 2.29 1.84
C ASP A 33 11.09 3.01 0.63
N LYS A 34 11.55 2.28 -0.39
CA LYS A 34 12.07 2.89 -1.63
C LYS A 34 10.99 3.19 -2.68
N CYS A 35 10.06 2.26 -2.89
CA CYS A 35 9.12 2.33 -4.01
C CYS A 35 7.65 2.22 -3.62
N GLY A 36 7.34 2.01 -2.34
CA GLY A 36 5.96 1.90 -1.87
C GLY A 36 5.25 0.58 -2.22
N ALA A 37 5.92 -0.35 -2.90
CA ALA A 37 5.33 -1.64 -3.25
C ALA A 37 5.19 -2.55 -2.01
N GLY A 38 4.15 -3.40 -2.01
CA GLY A 38 3.93 -4.38 -0.94
C GLY A 38 5.01 -5.46 -1.01
N LEU A 39 5.56 -5.83 0.15
CA LEU A 39 6.62 -6.84 0.25
C LEU A 39 6.04 -8.24 0.10
N GLU A 40 6.79 -9.15 -0.53
CA GLU A 40 6.50 -10.59 -0.49
C GLU A 40 7.10 -11.16 0.80
N ILE A 41 6.25 -11.45 1.77
CA ILE A 41 6.65 -11.85 3.12
C ILE A 41 6.57 -13.38 3.24
N LYS A 42 7.70 -14.00 3.53
CA LYS A 42 7.80 -15.41 3.88
C LYS A 42 7.59 -15.58 5.39
N ASP A 43 6.61 -16.41 5.72
CA ASP A 43 6.33 -16.90 7.07
C ASP A 43 6.43 -18.43 7.05
N GLY A 44 7.66 -18.93 7.24
CA GLY A 44 7.99 -20.33 6.99
C GLY A 44 7.72 -20.74 5.54
N ASP A 45 6.87 -21.75 5.35
CA ASP A 45 6.53 -22.26 4.02
C ASP A 45 5.47 -21.43 3.28
N LYS A 46 4.95 -20.37 3.91
CA LYS A 46 3.91 -19.52 3.34
C LYS A 46 4.48 -18.22 2.80
N ILE A 47 4.03 -17.82 1.62
CA ILE A 47 4.31 -16.51 1.05
C ILE A 47 3.03 -15.68 1.11
N ILE A 48 3.10 -14.53 1.77
CA ILE A 48 2.02 -13.58 1.97
C ILE A 48 2.38 -12.30 1.23
N LYS A 49 1.40 -11.69 0.54
CA LYS A 49 1.57 -10.34 0.00
C LYS A 49 1.33 -9.31 1.10
N GLY A 50 2.36 -8.54 1.38
CA GLY A 50 2.34 -7.42 2.30
C GLY A 50 1.46 -6.29 1.81
N PHE A 51 0.96 -5.49 2.74
CA PHE A 51 0.16 -4.31 2.44
C PHE A 51 0.94 -3.30 1.58
N SER A 52 0.30 -2.78 0.52
CA SER A 52 0.78 -1.59 -0.19
C SER A 52 -0.33 -0.57 -0.34
N PRO A 53 -0.11 0.69 0.07
CA PRO A 53 -1.09 1.76 -0.05
C PRO A 53 -1.39 2.14 -1.51
N PHE A 54 -0.54 1.72 -2.46
CA PHE A 54 -0.74 1.93 -3.89
C PHE A 54 -1.55 0.80 -4.56
N SER A 55 -1.96 -0.22 -3.80
CA SER A 55 -2.80 -1.33 -4.26
C SER A 55 -4.29 -1.00 -4.13
N ALA A 56 -4.66 0.29 -4.14
CA ALA A 56 -6.06 0.69 -4.09
C ALA A 56 -6.78 0.11 -5.32
N ASP A 57 -7.91 -0.58 -5.08
CA ASP A 57 -8.86 -0.90 -6.14
C ASP A 57 -9.10 0.36 -6.96
N ASN A 58 -8.93 0.30 -8.29
CA ASN A 58 -9.03 1.45 -9.18
C ASN A 58 -10.21 2.35 -8.79
N ILE A 59 -9.94 3.44 -8.08
CA ILE A 59 -10.96 4.43 -7.75
C ILE A 59 -11.22 5.17 -9.06
N SER A 60 -12.25 4.74 -9.78
CA SER A 60 -12.89 5.55 -10.81
C SER A 60 -13.46 6.77 -10.10
N ILE A 61 -12.65 7.82 -9.92
CA ILE A 61 -13.12 9.14 -9.52
C ILE A 61 -13.99 9.60 -10.68
N LYS A 62 -15.27 9.26 -10.67
CA LYS A 62 -16.26 9.93 -11.52
C LYS A 62 -16.35 11.35 -10.98
N ALA A 63 -15.44 12.20 -11.44
CA ALA A 63 -15.51 13.63 -11.23
C ALA A 63 -16.88 14.06 -11.76
N LYS A 64 -17.80 14.37 -10.85
CA LYS A 64 -19.04 15.05 -11.27
C LYS A 64 -18.58 16.36 -11.92
N PRO A 65 -18.97 16.65 -13.18
CA PRO A 65 -18.61 17.91 -13.79
C PRO A 65 -19.09 19.05 -12.89
N LYS A 66 -18.20 19.99 -12.59
CA LYS A 66 -18.55 21.21 -11.88
C LYS A 66 -19.67 21.90 -12.65
N THR A 67 -20.80 22.11 -12.01
CA THR A 67 -21.88 22.98 -12.48
C THR A 67 -21.30 24.37 -12.82
N PRO A 68 -21.74 25.03 -13.92
CA PRO A 68 -21.32 26.38 -14.23
C PRO A 68 -21.68 27.33 -13.09
N ARG A 69 -20.73 28.17 -12.69
CA ARG A 69 -20.95 29.24 -11.71
C ARG A 69 -21.67 30.38 -12.44
N GLU A 70 -22.97 30.57 -12.20
CA GLU A 70 -23.64 31.83 -12.58
C GLU A 70 -23.16 32.92 -11.62
N ASP A 71 -22.26 33.78 -12.09
CA ASP A 71 -21.90 35.01 -11.41
C ASP A 71 -22.88 36.09 -11.85
N LYS A 72 -23.87 36.40 -10.99
CA LYS A 72 -24.74 37.58 -11.12
C LYS A 72 -24.28 38.63 -10.11
N THR A 73 -23.57 39.67 -10.55
CA THR A 73 -23.58 41.00 -9.90
C THR A 73 -23.13 42.05 -10.93
N LYS A 74 -24.06 42.69 -11.65
CA LYS A 74 -24.70 44.01 -11.38
C LYS A 74 -23.72 45.20 -11.49
N ASP A 75 -23.72 45.79 -12.69
CA ASP A 75 -23.20 47.12 -13.04
C ASP A 75 -23.81 48.20 -12.11
N SER A 76 -23.00 49.15 -11.65
CA SER A 76 -23.42 50.34 -10.87
C SER A 76 -22.75 51.58 -11.43
#